data_AF-A0A348TWQ2-F1
#
_entry.id   AF-A0A348TWQ2-F1
#
_cell.length_a   1.000
_cell.length_b   1.000
_cell.length_c   1.000
_cell.angle_alpha   90.00
_cell.angle_beta   90.00
_cell.angle_gamma   90.00
#
_symmetry.space_group_name_H-M   'P 1'
#
loop_
_entity.id
_entity.type
_entity.pdbx_description
1 polymer ?
#
loop_
_entity_poly.entity_id
_entity_poly.type
_entity_poly.pdbx_seq_one_letter_code
_entity_poly.pdbx_strand_id
1 'polypeptide(L)'
;ESRIILSQCTIYLATSPKSNSAYTAIGKAQKLVQQTGNLEVPDHLKNASSALAKDLGHGKNYLYPHDHPGGFVPQEYLPNEIQGSVLWSP
;
A
#
# COMPACT_ATOMS: atom_id res chain seq x y z
N GLU A 1 -18.37 34.23 5.87
CA GLU A 1 -18.36 33.24 6.98
C GLU A 1 -17.18 32.25 6.90
N SER A 2 -16.57 32.02 5.73
CA SER A 2 -15.46 31.05 5.55
C SER A 2 -14.27 31.21 6.50
N ARG A 3 -13.96 32.44 6.96
CA ARG A 3 -12.91 32.69 7.95
C ARG A 3 -13.12 31.95 9.27
N ILE A 4 -14.39 31.67 9.63
CA ILE A 4 -14.76 31.01 10.88
C ILE A 4 -14.31 29.54 10.83
N ILE A 5 -14.68 28.81 9.78
CA ILE A 5 -14.27 27.41 9.61
C ILE A 5 -12.75 27.27 9.48
N LEU A 6 -12.10 28.20 8.76
CA LEU A 6 -10.64 28.21 8.66
C LEU A 6 -9.94 28.47 10.00
N SER A 7 -10.46 29.39 10.82
CA SER A 7 -9.91 29.63 12.18
C SER A 7 -10.05 28.40 13.08
N GLN A 8 -11.18 27.72 13.04
CA GLN A 8 -11.42 26.51 13.82
C GLN A 8 -10.48 25.37 13.39
N CYS A 9 -10.35 25.13 12.08
CA CYS A 9 -9.45 24.11 11.53
C CYS A 9 -7.98 24.40 11.88
N THR A 10 -7.56 25.65 11.78
CA THR A 10 -6.18 26.06 12.12
C THR A 10 -5.84 25.75 13.57
N ILE A 11 -6.73 26.10 14.52
CA ILE A 11 -6.52 25.81 15.95
C ILE A 11 -6.45 24.29 16.17
N TYR A 12 -7.38 23.53 15.57
CA TYR A 12 -7.41 22.07 15.68
C TYR A 12 -6.11 21.42 15.20
N LEU A 13 -5.63 21.81 14.02
CA LEU A 13 -4.36 21.28 13.49
C LEU A 13 -3.17 21.73 14.33
N ALA A 14 -3.15 22.97 14.84
CA ALA A 14 -2.07 23.50 15.66
C ALA A 14 -1.91 22.74 16.98
N THR A 15 -3.01 22.30 17.61
CA THR A 15 -2.98 21.59 18.90
C THR A 15 -2.98 20.06 18.78
N SER A 16 -3.23 19.50 17.60
CA SER A 16 -3.21 18.05 17.37
C SER A 16 -1.82 17.41 17.49
N PRO A 17 -1.70 16.11 17.80
CA PRO A 17 -0.47 15.35 17.61
C PRO A 17 0.07 15.52 16.18
N LYS A 18 1.39 15.65 16.05
CA LYS A 18 2.05 15.82 14.76
C LYS A 18 2.75 14.52 14.37
N SER A 19 2.54 14.08 13.14
CA SER A 19 3.31 13.01 12.53
C SER A 19 3.48 13.27 11.04
N ASN A 20 4.70 13.11 10.55
CA ASN A 20 4.99 13.09 9.12
C ASN A 20 5.27 11.66 8.63
N SER A 21 4.99 10.61 9.42
CA SER A 21 5.41 9.25 9.10
C SER A 21 4.82 8.73 7.78
N ALA A 22 3.52 8.98 7.54
CA ALA A 22 2.88 8.67 6.26
C ALA A 22 3.47 9.49 5.09
N TYR A 23 3.77 10.79 5.32
CA TYR A 23 4.40 11.67 4.32
C TYR A 23 5.79 11.16 3.91
N THR A 24 6.60 10.77 4.89
CA THR A 24 7.91 10.19 4.63
C THR A 24 7.80 8.82 3.96
N ALA A 25 6.83 7.99 4.36
CA ALA A 25 6.62 6.66 3.77
C ALA A 25 6.25 6.73 2.29
N ILE A 26 5.33 7.61 1.90
CA ILE A 26 4.97 7.77 0.48
C ILE A 26 6.15 8.32 -0.34
N GLY A 27 6.95 9.23 0.23
CA GLY A 27 8.17 9.72 -0.41
C GLY A 27 9.20 8.61 -0.63
N LYS A 28 9.38 7.71 0.36
CA LYS A 28 10.23 6.51 0.21
C LYS A 28 9.70 5.58 -0.88
N ALA A 29 8.40 5.32 -0.92
CA ALA A 29 7.77 4.48 -1.93
C ALA A 29 7.96 5.04 -3.35
N GLN A 30 7.73 6.34 -3.53
CA GLN A 30 7.94 7.02 -4.81
C GLN A 30 9.40 6.94 -5.28
N LYS A 31 10.34 7.15 -4.36
CA LYS A 31 11.78 7.02 -4.67
C LYS A 31 12.14 5.59 -5.04
N LEU A 32 11.59 4.59 -4.33
CA LEU A 32 11.85 3.19 -4.62
C LEU A 32 11.41 2.84 -6.06
N VAL A 33 10.20 3.24 -6.45
CA VAL A 33 9.69 3.04 -7.83
C VAL A 33 10.60 3.70 -8.88
N GLN A 34 11.09 4.92 -8.61
CA GLN A 34 12.03 5.60 -9.51
C GLN A 34 13.37 4.85 -9.65
N GLN A 35 13.81 4.16 -8.60
CA GLN A 35 15.08 3.43 -8.58
C GLN A 35 14.97 2.03 -9.18
N THR A 36 13.86 1.32 -8.95
CA THR A 36 13.66 -0.07 -9.37
C THR A 36 13.00 -0.20 -10.73
N GLY A 37 12.35 0.86 -11.21
CA GLY A 37 11.58 0.82 -12.45
C GLY A 37 10.33 -0.06 -12.32
N ASN A 38 9.99 -0.77 -13.38
CA ASN A 38 8.75 -1.55 -13.49
C ASN A 38 8.96 -3.00 -13.05
N LEU A 39 9.11 -3.23 -11.75
CA LEU A 39 9.14 -4.58 -11.18
C LEU A 39 7.83 -5.31 -11.44
N GLU A 40 7.91 -6.62 -11.65
CA GLU A 40 6.75 -7.46 -11.93
C GLU A 40 5.85 -7.59 -10.70
N VAL A 41 4.54 -7.56 -10.94
CA VAL A 41 3.55 -7.86 -9.90
C VAL A 41 3.65 -9.34 -9.54
N PRO A 42 3.60 -9.75 -8.26
CA PRO A 42 3.54 -11.16 -7.90
C PRO A 42 2.35 -11.87 -8.56
N ASP A 43 2.55 -13.09 -9.07
CA ASP A 43 1.53 -13.79 -9.87
C ASP A 43 0.22 -13.99 -9.12
N HIS A 44 0.27 -14.25 -7.82
CA HIS A 44 -0.91 -14.38 -6.95
C HIS A 44 -1.68 -13.06 -6.77
N LEU A 45 -1.11 -11.90 -7.14
CA LEU A 45 -1.81 -10.61 -7.15
C LEU A 45 -2.26 -10.18 -8.54
N LYS A 46 -1.82 -10.86 -9.60
CA LYS A 46 -2.23 -10.54 -10.97
C LYS A 46 -3.71 -10.90 -11.18
N ASN A 47 -4.39 -10.09 -11.98
CA ASN A 47 -5.77 -10.37 -12.36
C ASN A 47 -5.86 -11.61 -13.26
N ALA A 48 -6.79 -12.51 -12.95
CA ALA A 48 -7.03 -13.78 -13.62
C ALA A 48 -8.37 -13.79 -14.39
N SER A 49 -8.75 -12.66 -14.98
CA SER A 49 -10.07 -12.47 -15.60
C SER A 49 -10.25 -13.17 -16.96
N SER A 50 -9.17 -13.46 -17.68
CA SER A 50 -9.20 -14.16 -18.98
C SER A 50 -8.70 -15.60 -18.86
N ALA A 51 -9.06 -16.46 -19.82
CA ALA A 51 -8.55 -17.84 -19.89
C ALA A 51 -7.02 -17.85 -19.98
N LEU A 52 -6.45 -17.02 -20.87
CA LEU A 52 -5.00 -16.86 -21.00
C LEU A 52 -4.33 -16.45 -19.67
N ALA A 53 -4.92 -15.53 -18.91
CA ALA A 53 -4.35 -15.11 -17.63
C ALA A 53 -4.32 -16.25 -16.61
N LYS A 54 -5.36 -17.09 -16.57
CA LYS A 54 -5.40 -18.29 -15.70
C LYS A 54 -4.38 -19.34 -16.11
N ASP A 55 -4.20 -19.52 -17.42
CA ASP A 55 -3.20 -20.44 -17.99
C ASP A 55 -1.78 -20.00 -17.63
N LEU A 56 -1.51 -18.68 -17.71
CA LEU A 56 -0.28 -18.03 -17.25
C LEU A 56 -0.09 -18.06 -15.72
N GLY A 57 -1.08 -18.54 -14.97
CA GLY A 57 -0.99 -18.70 -13.52
C GLY A 57 -1.32 -17.45 -12.70
N HIS A 58 -1.88 -16.40 -13.31
CA HIS A 58 -2.30 -15.22 -12.59
C HIS A 58 -3.38 -15.56 -11.56
N GLY A 59 -3.31 -14.93 -10.38
CA GLY A 59 -4.23 -15.14 -9.28
C GLY A 59 -4.15 -16.52 -8.62
N LYS A 60 -3.31 -17.44 -9.11
CA LYS A 60 -3.08 -18.73 -8.44
C LYS A 60 -2.47 -18.47 -7.07
N ASN A 61 -2.93 -19.21 -6.06
CA ASN A 61 -2.49 -19.10 -4.68
C ASN A 61 -2.76 -17.74 -4.00
N TYR A 62 -3.64 -16.91 -4.58
CA TYR A 62 -4.14 -15.74 -3.86
C TYR A 62 -4.92 -16.18 -2.63
N LEU A 63 -4.50 -15.70 -1.46
CA LEU A 63 -5.19 -15.91 -0.20
C LEU A 63 -6.11 -14.72 0.05
N TYR A 64 -7.42 -14.97 0.06
CA TYR A 64 -8.43 -13.94 0.29
C TYR A 64 -8.51 -13.63 1.79
N PRO A 65 -8.08 -12.44 2.27
CA PRO A 65 -7.89 -12.19 3.70
C PRO A 65 -9.15 -12.39 4.55
N HIS A 66 -10.34 -12.17 3.97
CA HIS A 66 -11.62 -12.31 4.68
C HIS A 66 -12.00 -13.76 5.01
N ASP A 67 -11.38 -14.74 4.37
CA ASP A 67 -11.57 -16.16 4.69
C ASP A 67 -10.68 -16.61 5.86
N HIS A 68 -9.75 -15.76 6.31
CA HIS A 68 -8.80 -16.07 7.39
C HIS A 68 -9.21 -15.44 8.73
N PRO A 69 -8.92 -16.11 9.87
CA PRO A 69 -9.19 -15.56 11.20
C PRO A 69 -8.58 -14.16 11.38
N GLY A 70 -9.40 -13.22 11.86
CA GLY A 70 -8.98 -11.84 12.06
C GLY A 70 -8.91 -11.00 10.78
N GLY A 71 -9.33 -11.53 9.63
CA GLY A 71 -9.32 -10.81 8.36
C GLY A 71 -7.90 -10.55 7.81
N PHE A 72 -6.92 -11.36 8.24
CA PHE A 72 -5.52 -11.20 7.91
C PHE A 72 -4.89 -12.53 7.53
N VAL A 73 -4.01 -12.50 6.53
CA VAL A 73 -3.20 -13.64 6.11
C VAL A 73 -1.78 -13.16 5.83
N PRO A 74 -0.74 -13.85 6.34
CA PRO A 74 0.64 -13.51 6.04
C PRO A 74 0.97 -13.97 4.61
N GLN A 75 0.77 -13.08 3.65
CA GLN A 75 1.13 -13.26 2.25
C GLN A 75 2.10 -12.15 1.85
N GLU A 76 3.05 -12.44 0.96
CA GLU A 76 3.89 -11.39 0.40
C GLU A 76 3.08 -10.54 -0.59
N TYR A 77 3.27 -9.23 -0.55
CA TYR A 77 2.55 -8.29 -1.43
C TYR A 77 3.48 -7.43 -2.29
N LEU A 78 4.76 -7.34 -1.91
CA LEU A 78 5.76 -6.66 -2.71
C LEU A 78 6.36 -7.60 -3.78
N PRO A 79 6.89 -7.05 -4.88
CA PRO A 79 7.74 -7.79 -5.81
C PRO A 79 8.93 -8.45 -5.11
N ASN A 80 9.39 -9.57 -5.66
CA ASN A 80 10.47 -10.39 -5.09
C ASN A 80 11.76 -9.59 -4.84
N GLU A 81 12.08 -8.63 -5.70
CA GLU A 81 13.31 -7.84 -5.64
C GLU A 81 13.34 -6.87 -4.45
N ILE A 82 12.17 -6.50 -3.92
CA ILE A 82 12.03 -5.56 -2.80
C ILE A 82 11.30 -6.19 -1.62
N GLN A 83 11.24 -7.51 -1.59
CA GLN A 83 10.59 -8.28 -0.54
C GLN A 83 11.10 -7.88 0.86
N GLY A 84 10.19 -7.75 1.83
CA GLY A 84 10.54 -7.39 3.22
C GLY A 84 10.93 -5.93 3.44
N SER A 85 10.87 -5.08 2.41
CA SER A 85 11.12 -3.65 2.56
C SER A 85 10.07 -2.98 3.45
N VAL A 86 10.52 -2.21 4.45
CA VAL A 86 9.65 -1.44 5.35
C VAL A 86 9.71 0.04 4.99
N LEU A 87 8.61 0.57 4.45
CA LEU A 87 8.51 1.97 4.00
C LEU A 87 7.88 2.88 5.05
N TRP A 88 6.96 2.35 5.86
CA TRP A 88 6.27 3.05 6.92
C TRP A 88 6.66 2.50 8.30
N SER A 89 6.83 3.40 9.25
CA SER A 89 6.95 3.10 10.68
C SER A 89 6.00 4.05 11.42
N PRO A 90 5.26 3.59 12.43
CA PRO A 90 4.40 4.44 13.24
C PRO A 90 5.19 5.57 13.93
#